data_AF-A0A0H5CNT4-F1
#
_entry.id   AF-A0A0H5CNT4-F1
#
_cell.length_a   1.000
_cell.length_b   1.000
_cell.length_c   1.000
_cell.angle_alpha   90.00
_cell.angle_beta   90.00
_cell.angle_gamma   90.00
#
_symmetry.space_group_name_H-M   'P 1'
#
loop_
_entity.id
_entity.type
_entity.pdbx_description
1 polymer ?
#
loop_
_entity_poly.entity_id
_entity_poly.type
_entity_poly.pdbx_seq_one_letter_code
_entity_poly.pdbx_strand_id
1 'polypeptide(L)'
;MRAAGLDTFECGDVFDRVARLRPAPTGTDTARTAKLVDNLRVLLSISNLADSELFTPGGPVAHAAPWLAALGAAGERLGHHAATGRLDRGLRAILTHVVIFHWNRFGLSAASQGILARAATTAVLPRS
;
A
#
# COMPACT_ATOMS: atom_id res chain seq x y z
N MET A 1 6.08 -1.76 1.75
CA MET A 1 6.50 -0.34 1.83
C MET A 1 7.28 -0.08 3.11
N ARG A 2 6.70 -0.32 4.30
CA ARG A 2 7.43 -0.26 5.58
C ARG A 2 8.71 -1.09 5.61
N ALA A 3 8.66 -2.33 5.12
CA ALA A 3 9.84 -3.19 4.98
C ALA A 3 10.94 -2.61 4.07
N ALA A 4 10.60 -1.67 3.17
CA ALA A 4 11.58 -0.95 2.36
C ALA A 4 12.16 0.29 3.06
N GLY A 5 11.84 0.51 4.34
CA GLY A 5 12.31 1.63 5.15
C GLY A 5 11.46 2.90 5.06
N LEU A 6 10.32 2.88 4.36
CA LEU A 6 9.48 4.07 4.23
C LEU A 6 8.73 4.40 5.52
N ASP A 7 8.73 5.70 5.87
CA ASP A 7 7.87 6.21 6.95
C ASP A 7 6.38 6.29 6.54
N THR A 8 5.54 6.77 7.48
CA THR A 8 4.09 6.86 7.26
C THR A 8 3.76 7.83 6.12
N PHE A 9 4.38 9.01 6.11
CA PHE A 9 4.15 10.04 5.10
C PHE A 9 4.67 9.61 3.73
N GLU A 10 5.81 8.92 3.69
CA GLU A 10 6.35 8.36 2.46
C GLU A 10 5.47 7.25 1.88
N CYS A 11 4.88 6.40 2.72
CA CYS A 11 3.85 5.44 2.28
C CYS A 11 2.62 6.17 1.72
N GLY A 12 2.20 7.26 2.37
CA GLY A 12 1.12 8.13 1.89
C GLY A 12 1.40 8.72 0.52
N ASP A 13 2.63 9.21 0.25
CA ASP A 13 3.04 9.70 -1.06
C ASP A 13 3.04 8.60 -2.13
N VAL A 14 3.41 7.36 -1.79
CA VAL A 14 3.29 6.24 -2.74
C VAL A 14 1.84 6.03 -3.16
N PHE A 15 0.89 6.00 -2.22
CA PHE A 15 -0.52 5.89 -2.53
C PHE A 15 -1.05 7.09 -3.32
N ASP A 16 -0.62 8.29 -2.99
CA ASP A 16 -0.99 9.51 -3.71
C ASP A 16 -0.50 9.49 -5.18
N ARG A 17 0.72 9.00 -5.41
CA ARG A 17 1.22 8.73 -6.78
C ARG A 17 0.39 7.68 -7.51
N VAL A 18 -0.03 6.61 -6.84
CA VAL A 18 -0.92 5.61 -7.44
C VAL A 18 -2.26 6.26 -7.81
N ALA A 19 -2.84 7.08 -6.94
CA ALA A 19 -4.09 7.80 -7.20
C ALA A 19 -3.99 8.77 -8.40
N ARG A 20 -2.82 9.41 -8.61
CA ARG A 20 -2.57 10.21 -9.83
C ARG A 20 -2.51 9.35 -11.09
N LEU A 21 -1.88 8.18 -11.04
CA LEU A 21 -1.75 7.26 -12.19
C LEU A 21 -3.04 6.46 -12.46
N ARG A 22 -3.93 6.37 -11.48
CA ARG A 22 -5.22 5.69 -11.53
C ARG A 22 -6.29 6.62 -10.94
N PRO A 23 -6.74 7.65 -11.67
CA PRO A 23 -7.72 8.58 -11.13
C PRO A 23 -9.03 7.86 -10.77
N ALA A 24 -9.56 8.15 -9.57
CA ALA A 24 -10.88 7.66 -9.17
C ALA A 24 -11.97 8.33 -10.05
N PRO A 25 -13.04 7.60 -10.43
CA PRO A 25 -14.15 8.19 -11.18
C PRO A 25 -14.83 9.34 -10.43
N THR A 26 -15.33 10.31 -11.19
CA THR A 26 -16.23 11.36 -10.68
C THR A 26 -17.53 10.72 -10.17
N GLY A 27 -18.08 11.25 -9.07
CA GLY A 27 -19.34 10.73 -8.49
C GLY A 27 -19.16 9.46 -7.64
N THR A 28 -17.95 9.18 -7.17
CA THR A 28 -17.74 8.11 -6.18
C THR A 28 -18.53 8.41 -4.90
N ASP A 29 -19.29 7.43 -4.42
CA ASP A 29 -20.08 7.51 -3.18
C ASP A 29 -19.21 7.93 -1.98
N THR A 30 -19.52 9.10 -1.43
CA THR A 30 -18.75 9.75 -0.37
C THR A 30 -18.87 9.00 0.96
N ALA A 31 -20.04 8.49 1.30
CA ALA A 31 -20.26 7.75 2.55
C ALA A 31 -19.52 6.41 2.52
N ARG A 32 -19.59 5.69 1.39
CA ARG A 32 -18.84 4.45 1.20
C ARG A 32 -17.32 4.69 1.23
N THR A 33 -16.86 5.79 0.64
CA THR A 33 -15.44 6.17 0.66
C THR A 33 -14.97 6.51 2.07
N ALA A 34 -15.76 7.25 2.86
CA ALA A 34 -15.42 7.57 4.25
C ALA A 34 -15.23 6.31 5.10
N LYS A 35 -16.15 5.34 4.99
CA LYS A 35 -16.02 4.04 5.68
C LYS A 35 -14.77 3.27 5.24
N LEU A 36 -14.43 3.32 3.95
CA LEU A 36 -13.22 2.70 3.43
C LEU A 36 -11.96 3.36 4.01
N VAL A 37 -11.93 4.68 4.13
CA VAL A 37 -10.82 5.42 4.77
C VAL A 37 -10.62 4.96 6.21
N ASP A 38 -11.68 4.83 7.00
CA ASP A 38 -11.57 4.40 8.40
C ASP A 38 -11.06 2.96 8.52
N ASN A 39 -11.55 2.04 7.68
CA ASN A 39 -11.04 0.67 7.62
C ASN A 39 -9.56 0.61 7.24
N LEU A 40 -9.14 1.39 6.24
CA LEU A 40 -7.74 1.45 5.82
C LEU A 40 -6.86 2.09 6.88
N ARG A 41 -7.37 3.06 7.65
CA ARG A 41 -6.61 3.67 8.75
C ARG A 41 -6.25 2.64 9.81
N VAL A 42 -7.19 1.76 10.17
CA VAL A 42 -6.93 0.65 11.10
C VAL A 42 -5.91 -0.33 10.51
N LEU A 43 -6.06 -0.73 9.24
CA LEU A 43 -5.14 -1.68 8.62
C LEU A 43 -3.71 -1.11 8.50
N LEU A 44 -3.58 0.16 8.14
CA LEU A 44 -2.30 0.83 7.90
C LEU A 44 -1.61 1.32 9.18
N SER A 45 -2.29 1.33 10.32
CA SER A 45 -1.69 1.63 11.64
C SER A 45 -0.96 0.43 12.25
N ILE A 46 -1.18 -0.78 11.73
CA ILE A 46 -0.48 -1.98 12.19
C ILE A 46 1.02 -1.85 11.88
N SER A 47 1.82 -1.70 12.94
CA SER A 47 3.25 -1.39 12.81
C SER A 47 4.07 -2.59 12.32
N ASN A 48 3.74 -3.80 12.79
CA ASN A 48 4.28 -5.04 12.24
C ASN A 48 3.15 -5.98 11.84
N LEU A 49 2.88 -6.05 10.53
CA LEU A 49 1.82 -6.89 9.98
C LEU A 49 2.17 -8.39 10.08
N ALA A 50 3.46 -8.75 10.06
CA ALA A 50 3.90 -10.14 10.14
C ALA A 50 3.64 -10.76 11.52
N ASP A 51 3.65 -9.95 12.57
CA ASP A 51 3.38 -10.40 13.95
C ASP A 51 1.89 -10.31 14.31
N SER A 52 1.04 -9.82 13.40
CA SER A 52 -0.39 -9.68 13.67
C SER A 52 -1.12 -11.03 13.62
N GLU A 53 -2.14 -11.19 14.46
CA GLU A 53 -3.03 -12.37 14.48
C GLU A 53 -3.75 -12.63 13.13
N LEU A 54 -3.70 -11.66 12.20
CA LEU A 54 -4.26 -11.80 10.86
C LEU A 54 -3.60 -12.95 10.07
N PHE A 55 -2.28 -13.14 10.25
CA PHE A 55 -1.46 -14.05 9.44
C PHE A 55 -1.01 -15.30 10.19
N THR A 56 -1.30 -15.43 11.49
CA THR A 56 -0.99 -16.64 12.28
C THR A 56 -1.82 -17.85 11.81
N PRO A 57 -1.40 -19.09 12.07
CA PRO A 57 -2.21 -20.28 11.77
C PRO A 57 -3.63 -20.15 12.34
N GLY A 58 -4.65 -20.36 11.51
CA GLY A 58 -6.06 -20.17 11.89
C GLY A 58 -6.59 -18.73 11.80
N GLY A 59 -5.71 -17.75 11.53
CA GLY A 59 -6.08 -16.35 11.32
C GLY A 59 -6.84 -16.11 10.00
N PRO A 60 -7.54 -14.98 9.87
CA PRO A 60 -8.43 -14.68 8.75
C PRO A 60 -7.74 -14.65 7.38
N VAL A 61 -6.43 -14.38 7.33
CA VAL A 61 -5.63 -14.34 6.11
C VAL A 61 -4.35 -15.18 6.22
N ALA A 62 -4.37 -16.24 7.04
CA ALA A 62 -3.24 -17.15 7.24
C ALA A 62 -2.67 -17.70 5.91
N HIS A 63 -3.52 -17.98 4.94
CA HIS A 63 -3.13 -18.47 3.60
C HIS A 63 -2.23 -17.50 2.83
N ALA A 64 -2.26 -16.19 3.17
CA ALA A 64 -1.47 -15.16 2.54
C ALA A 64 -0.12 -14.88 3.25
N ALA A 65 0.19 -15.60 4.34
CA ALA A 65 1.46 -15.43 5.06
C ALA A 65 2.72 -15.59 4.16
N PRO A 66 2.78 -16.56 3.23
CA PRO A 66 3.92 -16.65 2.30
C PRO A 66 4.05 -15.42 1.38
N TRP A 67 2.92 -14.83 0.98
CA TRP A 67 2.90 -13.62 0.18
C TRP A 67 3.42 -12.41 0.98
N LEU A 68 2.99 -12.29 2.24
CA LEU A 68 3.47 -11.23 3.13
C LEU A 68 4.99 -11.32 3.33
N ALA A 69 5.51 -12.52 3.58
CA ALA A 69 6.95 -12.76 3.74
C ALA A 69 7.73 -12.40 2.46
N ALA A 70 7.26 -12.82 1.29
CA ALA A 70 7.90 -12.51 0.01
C ALA A 70 7.91 -11.00 -0.29
N LEU A 71 6.80 -10.31 -0.02
CA LEU A 71 6.71 -8.86 -0.17
C LEU A 71 7.60 -8.11 0.85
N GLY A 72 7.72 -8.63 2.06
CA GLY A 72 8.63 -8.14 3.10
C GLY A 72 10.08 -8.20 2.62
N ALA A 73 10.56 -9.39 2.25
CA ALA A 73 11.93 -9.61 1.78
C ALA A 73 12.26 -8.80 0.51
N ALA A 74 11.32 -8.69 -0.44
CA ALA A 74 11.49 -7.83 -1.61
C ALA A 74 11.58 -6.34 -1.22
N GLY A 75 10.77 -5.91 -0.25
CA GLY A 75 10.82 -4.57 0.34
C GLY A 75 12.19 -4.26 0.95
N GLU A 76 12.69 -5.13 1.83
CA GLU A 76 14.00 -4.98 2.48
C GLU A 76 15.13 -4.85 1.47
N ARG A 77 15.13 -5.70 0.43
CA ARG A 77 16.11 -5.64 -0.66
C ARG A 77 16.04 -4.31 -1.42
N LEU A 78 14.84 -3.82 -1.73
CA LEU A 78 14.65 -2.53 -2.37
C LEU A 78 15.13 -1.37 -1.48
N GLY A 79 14.84 -1.42 -0.18
CA GLY A 79 15.32 -0.44 0.80
C GLY A 79 16.84 -0.41 0.87
N HIS A 80 17.49 -1.59 0.93
CA HIS A 80 18.94 -1.71 0.91
C HIS A 80 19.56 -1.15 -0.38
N HIS A 81 18.99 -1.46 -1.54
CA HIS A 81 19.47 -0.90 -2.81
C HIS A 81 19.27 0.62 -2.89
N ALA A 82 18.17 1.15 -2.33
CA ALA A 82 17.96 2.59 -2.25
C ALA A 82 19.04 3.26 -1.36
N ALA A 83 19.28 2.71 -0.17
CA ALA A 83 20.25 3.24 0.79
C ALA A 83 21.70 3.18 0.27
N THR A 84 22.01 2.22 -0.59
CA THR A 84 23.34 2.07 -1.21
C THR A 84 23.48 2.75 -2.57
N GLY A 85 22.47 3.53 -3.01
CA GLY A 85 22.53 4.26 -4.28
C GLY A 85 22.50 3.37 -5.52
N ARG A 86 21.98 2.15 -5.41
CA ARG A 86 21.96 1.12 -6.47
C ARG A 86 20.68 1.10 -7.30
N LEU A 87 19.77 2.05 -7.08
CA LEU A 87 18.53 2.17 -7.84
C LEU A 87 18.63 3.31 -8.86
N ASP A 88 18.35 3.03 -10.13
CA ASP A 88 18.28 4.06 -11.18
C ASP A 88 17.08 5.00 -11.02
N ARG A 89 16.05 4.56 -10.28
CA ARG A 89 14.83 5.32 -10.00
C ARG A 89 14.63 5.41 -8.48
N GLY A 90 14.02 6.50 -8.04
CA GLY A 90 13.69 6.67 -6.62
C GLY A 90 12.78 5.55 -6.09
N LEU A 91 13.05 5.09 -4.86
CA LEU A 91 12.34 3.96 -4.22
C LEU A 91 10.81 4.12 -4.24
N ARG A 92 10.31 5.32 -3.89
CA ARG A 92 8.86 5.61 -3.92
C ARG A 92 8.26 5.43 -5.31
N ALA A 93 8.97 5.83 -6.37
CA ALA A 93 8.50 5.66 -7.75
C ALA A 93 8.45 4.18 -8.17
N ILE A 94 9.43 3.38 -7.73
CA ILE A 94 9.42 1.93 -7.94
C ILE A 94 8.23 1.30 -7.19
N LEU A 95 8.06 1.61 -5.91
CA LEU A 95 6.96 1.07 -5.10
C LEU A 95 5.58 1.43 -5.63
N THR A 96 5.39 2.64 -6.19
CA THR A 96 4.15 3.01 -6.90
C THR A 96 3.80 2.00 -8.00
N HIS A 97 4.78 1.61 -8.83
CA HIS A 97 4.55 0.64 -9.90
C HIS A 97 4.37 -0.78 -9.36
N VAL A 98 5.10 -1.17 -8.31
CA VAL A 98 4.91 -2.48 -7.65
C VAL A 98 3.48 -2.62 -7.15
N VAL A 99 2.91 -1.60 -6.50
CA VAL A 99 1.51 -1.61 -6.03
C VAL A 99 0.54 -1.77 -7.21
N ILE A 100 0.71 -0.98 -8.28
CA ILE A 100 -0.17 -1.06 -9.47
C ILE A 100 -0.09 -2.44 -10.12
N PHE A 101 1.11 -2.98 -10.34
CA PHE A 101 1.28 -4.30 -10.96
C PHE A 101 0.74 -5.43 -10.10
N HIS A 102 0.88 -5.31 -8.78
CA HIS A 102 0.30 -6.25 -7.84
C HIS A 102 -1.23 -6.25 -7.92
N TRP A 103 -1.87 -5.07 -7.93
CA TRP A 103 -3.31 -4.94 -8.11
C TRP A 103 -3.79 -5.42 -9.48
N ASN A 104 -3.02 -5.17 -10.54
CA ASN A 104 -3.32 -5.73 -11.87
C ASN A 104 -3.31 -7.26 -11.85
N ARG A 105 -2.34 -7.88 -11.15
CA ARG A 105 -2.27 -9.35 -11.02
C ARG A 105 -3.48 -9.92 -10.28
N PHE A 106 -4.09 -9.15 -9.38
CA PHE A 106 -5.33 -9.49 -8.71
C PHE A 106 -6.61 -9.13 -9.49
N GLY A 107 -6.48 -8.56 -10.68
CA GLY A 107 -7.63 -8.19 -11.51
C GLY A 107 -8.40 -6.96 -11.03
N LEU A 108 -7.82 -6.13 -10.16
CA LEU A 108 -8.47 -4.89 -9.74
C LEU A 108 -8.56 -3.91 -10.90
N SER A 109 -9.77 -3.41 -11.16
CA SER A 109 -10.00 -2.36 -12.17
C SER A 109 -9.24 -1.07 -11.84
N ALA A 110 -8.88 -0.29 -12.85
CA ALA A 110 -8.23 1.01 -12.66
C ALA A 110 -9.04 1.96 -11.76
N ALA A 111 -10.37 1.93 -11.87
CA ALA A 111 -11.27 2.70 -11.01
C ALA A 111 -11.17 2.27 -9.53
N SER A 112 -11.18 0.96 -9.26
CA SER A 112 -11.03 0.42 -7.91
C SER A 112 -9.65 0.77 -7.32
N GLN A 113 -8.58 0.67 -8.12
CA GLN A 113 -7.24 1.08 -7.71
C GLN A 113 -7.21 2.56 -7.32
N GLY A 114 -7.85 3.43 -8.09
CA GLY A 114 -7.92 4.86 -7.79
C GLY A 114 -8.67 5.19 -6.50
N ILE A 115 -9.83 4.58 -6.30
CA ILE A 115 -10.63 4.75 -5.08
C ILE A 115 -9.84 4.26 -3.85
N LEU A 116 -9.22 3.07 -3.93
CA LEU A 116 -8.42 2.50 -2.86
C LEU A 116 -7.19 3.36 -2.55
N ALA A 117 -6.46 3.78 -3.57
CA ALA A 117 -5.27 4.62 -3.41
C ALA A 117 -5.61 5.96 -2.76
N ARG A 118 -6.67 6.63 -3.23
CA ARG A 118 -7.12 7.91 -2.64
C ARG A 118 -7.59 7.76 -1.20
N ALA A 119 -8.30 6.67 -0.90
CA ALA A 119 -8.72 6.37 0.45
C ALA A 119 -7.52 6.08 1.36
N ALA A 120 -6.53 5.32 0.89
CA ALA A 120 -5.29 5.05 1.62
C ALA A 120 -4.47 6.33 1.85
N THR A 121 -4.36 7.22 0.86
CA THR A 121 -3.75 8.54 1.02
C THR A 121 -4.43 9.33 2.13
N THR A 122 -5.77 9.42 2.12
CA THR A 122 -6.55 10.12 3.15
C THR A 122 -6.46 9.45 4.53
N ALA A 123 -6.26 8.13 4.58
CA ALA A 123 -6.13 7.39 5.83
C ALA A 123 -4.79 7.66 6.52
N VAL A 124 -3.73 7.88 5.73
CA VAL A 124 -2.34 7.96 6.18
C VAL A 124 -1.85 9.41 6.31
N LEU A 125 -2.21 10.27 5.37
CA LEU A 125 -1.84 11.68 5.40
C LEU A 125 -2.88 12.48 6.18
N PRO A 126 -2.47 13.46 7.00
CA PRO A 126 -3.39 14.37 7.65
C PRO A 126 -4.20 15.14 6.61
N ARG A 127 -5.46 15.44 6.93
CA ARG A 127 -6.27 16.36 6.12
C ARG A 127 -5.65 17.74 6.23
N SER A 128 -5.16 18.28 5.12
CA SER A 128 -4.84 19.70 4.96
C SER A 128 -6.11 20.54 4.94
#